data_AF-A0A3C1NDH2-F1
#
_entry.id   AF-A0A3C1NDH2-F1
#
_cell.length_a   1.000
_cell.length_b   1.000
_cell.length_c   1.000
_cell.angle_alpha   90.00
_cell.angle_beta   90.00
_cell.angle_gamma   90.00
#
_symmetry.space_group_name_H-M   'P 1'
#
loop_
_entity.id
_entity.type
_entity.pdbx_description
1 polymer ?
#
loop_
_entity_poly.entity_id
_entity_poly.type
_entity_poly.pdbx_seq_one_letter_code
_entity_poly.pdbx_strand_id
1 'polypeptide(L)'
;ALDLKLSGKPFIQNYRWEPERGLRFHVVDKESGEIVATARGEAAFAFHHVNAFEDGDGIVIDMIAYSDARIIEELYLARLRAGTPIDATGTLTRFRMTLGADVDVTRETLAPVSLELPRINYEAHAGKPYRYVWGTGIRSPGDFLDSIVKVDTKTGDVARWYEDGVYPGEPVFVPAPSAKAEDDGVLLSVVLDIKKDVSFLLVLDASSLTEKARAEAPHAIPFHFHGNYFASANVSKGGRE
;
A
#
# COMPACT_ATOMS: atom_id res chain seq x y z
N ALA A 1 2.57 -22.68 18.78
CA ALA A 1 4.01 -22.44 18.47
C ALA A 1 4.74 -23.72 18.03
N LEU A 2 4.49 -24.88 18.67
CA LEU A 2 5.06 -26.16 18.24
C LEU A 2 4.42 -26.70 16.95
N ASP A 3 3.12 -26.47 16.71
CA ASP A 3 2.42 -26.97 15.52
C ASP A 3 3.02 -26.46 14.20
N LEU A 4 3.42 -25.19 14.13
CA LEU A 4 4.12 -24.62 12.97
C LEU A 4 5.47 -25.31 12.73
N LYS A 5 6.19 -25.65 13.80
CA LYS A 5 7.53 -26.27 13.72
C LYS A 5 7.48 -27.73 13.25
N LEU A 6 6.37 -28.42 13.49
CA LEU A 6 6.23 -29.85 13.28
C LEU A 6 5.32 -30.24 12.11
N SER A 7 4.72 -29.26 11.42
CA SER A 7 3.69 -29.53 10.42
C SER A 7 4.19 -30.15 9.11
N GLY A 8 5.48 -29.95 8.77
CA GLY A 8 6.04 -30.32 7.47
C GLY A 8 5.45 -29.54 6.28
N LYS A 9 4.67 -28.48 6.53
CA LYS A 9 4.03 -27.65 5.50
C LYS A 9 4.77 -26.33 5.29
N PRO A 10 4.78 -25.78 4.05
CA PRO A 10 5.26 -24.42 3.79
C PRO A 10 4.63 -23.39 4.73
N PHE A 11 5.39 -22.35 5.10
CA PHE A 11 5.03 -21.35 6.11
C PHE A 11 3.54 -20.93 6.07
N ILE A 12 3.09 -20.41 4.93
CA ILE A 12 1.74 -19.86 4.80
C ILE A 12 0.62 -20.90 4.90
N GLN A 13 0.88 -22.16 4.59
CA GLN A 13 -0.10 -23.25 4.68
C GLN A 13 -0.40 -23.69 6.12
N ASN A 14 0.25 -23.07 7.10
CA ASN A 14 -0.02 -23.24 8.52
C ASN A 14 -0.98 -22.18 9.07
N TYR A 15 -1.27 -21.13 8.30
CA TYR A 15 -2.17 -20.06 8.69
C TYR A 15 -3.61 -20.41 8.27
N ARG A 16 -4.57 -19.97 9.07
CA ARG A 16 -6.01 -20.12 8.80
C ARG A 16 -6.70 -18.79 9.07
N TRP A 17 -7.65 -18.45 8.22
CA TRP A 17 -8.52 -17.30 8.42
C TRP A 17 -9.64 -17.66 9.41
N GLU A 18 -9.73 -16.93 10.51
CA GLU A 18 -10.70 -17.11 11.61
C GLU A 18 -11.46 -15.79 11.84
N PRO A 19 -12.42 -15.43 10.96
CA PRO A 19 -13.09 -14.12 10.99
C PRO A 19 -13.91 -13.89 12.26
N GLU A 20 -14.36 -14.93 12.94
CA GLU A 20 -15.03 -14.87 14.24
C GLU A 20 -14.16 -14.24 15.34
N ARG A 21 -12.83 -14.22 15.13
CA ARG A 21 -11.90 -13.53 16.02
C ARG A 21 -11.85 -12.03 15.75
N GLY A 22 -12.35 -11.50 14.64
CA GLY A 22 -12.29 -10.07 14.33
C GLY A 22 -10.84 -9.52 14.20
N LEU A 23 -10.73 -8.23 13.88
CA LEU A 23 -9.45 -7.53 13.83
C LEU A 23 -9.14 -6.92 15.19
N ARG A 24 -7.97 -7.23 15.77
CA ARG A 24 -7.55 -6.69 17.07
C ARG A 24 -6.53 -5.58 16.88
N PHE A 25 -6.78 -4.46 17.55
CA PHE A 25 -5.89 -3.30 17.61
C PHE A 25 -5.19 -3.27 18.97
N HIS A 26 -3.89 -3.04 18.97
CA HIS A 26 -3.10 -2.81 20.17
C HIS A 26 -2.40 -1.46 20.04
N VAL A 27 -2.62 -0.56 20.99
CA VAL A 27 -1.87 0.69 21.08
C VAL A 27 -0.77 0.49 22.10
N VAL A 28 0.45 0.67 21.64
CA VAL A 28 1.64 0.58 22.48
C VAL A 28 2.25 1.97 22.55
N ASP A 29 2.41 2.48 23.76
CA ASP A 29 3.16 3.70 23.98
C ASP A 29 4.63 3.46 23.63
N LYS A 30 5.18 4.29 22.73
CA LYS A 30 6.51 4.04 22.14
C LYS A 30 7.65 4.35 23.10
N GLU A 31 7.43 5.18 24.11
CA GLU A 31 8.47 5.57 25.08
C GLU A 31 8.58 4.54 26.21
N SER A 32 7.45 4.14 26.78
CA SER A 32 7.38 3.19 27.90
C SER A 32 7.30 1.72 27.46
N GLY A 33 6.76 1.46 26.26
CA GLY A 33 6.48 0.11 25.77
C GLY A 33 5.19 -0.52 26.32
N GLU A 34 4.40 0.24 27.09
CA GLU A 34 3.16 -0.24 27.70
C GLU A 34 2.01 -0.30 26.68
N ILE A 35 1.10 -1.28 26.84
CA ILE A 35 -0.15 -1.32 26.07
C ILE A 35 -1.14 -0.37 26.73
N VAL A 36 -1.40 0.77 26.08
CA VAL A 36 -2.30 1.81 26.61
C VAL A 36 -3.77 1.61 26.22
N ALA A 37 -4.02 0.86 25.14
CA ALA A 37 -5.37 0.50 24.73
C ALA A 37 -5.37 -0.80 23.92
N THR A 38 -6.47 -1.54 23.97
CA THR A 38 -6.74 -2.66 23.07
C THR A 38 -8.22 -2.64 22.69
N ALA A 39 -8.48 -2.82 21.40
CA ALA A 39 -9.83 -2.85 20.86
C ALA A 39 -9.98 -3.96 19.83
N ARG A 40 -11.24 -4.26 19.48
CA ARG A 40 -11.56 -5.25 18.46
C ARG A 40 -12.61 -4.69 17.53
N GLY A 41 -12.34 -4.73 16.22
CA GLY A 41 -13.29 -4.39 15.17
C GLY A 41 -13.72 -5.61 14.36
N GLU A 42 -14.53 -5.37 13.33
CA GLU A 42 -14.88 -6.40 12.34
C GLU A 42 -13.61 -7.01 11.72
N ALA A 43 -13.70 -8.29 11.31
CA ALA A 43 -12.59 -8.96 10.67
C ALA A 43 -12.21 -8.28 9.36
N ALA A 44 -10.92 -8.09 9.16
CA ALA A 44 -10.33 -7.65 7.91
C ALA A 44 -8.91 -8.23 7.80
N PHE A 45 -8.45 -8.43 6.59
CA PHE A 45 -7.07 -8.79 6.30
C PHE A 45 -6.37 -7.59 5.64
N ALA A 46 -5.09 -7.39 5.91
CA ALA A 46 -4.31 -6.33 5.28
C ALA A 46 -2.85 -6.76 5.16
N PHE A 47 -2.22 -6.46 4.03
CA PHE A 47 -0.76 -6.51 3.91
C PHE A 47 -0.14 -5.19 4.35
N HIS A 48 -0.68 -4.08 3.85
CA HIS A 48 -0.06 -2.77 3.97
C HIS A 48 -0.89 -1.79 4.79
N HIS A 49 -0.24 -1.19 5.78
CA HIS A 49 -0.70 0.06 6.37
C HIS A 49 -0.34 1.19 5.41
N VAL A 50 -1.19 2.21 5.36
CA VAL A 50 -0.99 3.42 4.56
C VAL A 50 -0.36 4.51 5.44
N ASN A 51 -1.03 4.85 6.54
CA ASN A 51 -0.53 5.77 7.55
C ASN A 51 -1.31 5.58 8.87
N ALA A 52 -0.80 6.13 9.97
CA ALA A 52 -1.54 6.25 11.22
C ALA A 52 -1.19 7.55 11.91
N PHE A 53 -2.14 8.21 12.58
CA PHE A 53 -1.91 9.48 13.28
C PHE A 53 -2.94 9.70 14.40
N GLU A 54 -2.56 10.51 15.37
CA GLU A 54 -3.47 10.98 16.42
C GLU A 54 -4.38 12.09 15.90
N ASP A 55 -5.66 12.02 16.24
CA ASP A 55 -6.65 13.04 15.89
C ASP A 55 -7.68 13.19 17.02
N GLY A 56 -7.54 14.28 17.78
CA GLY A 56 -8.37 14.55 18.96
C GLY A 56 -8.11 13.54 20.08
N ASP A 57 -9.16 12.82 20.46
CA ASP A 57 -9.16 11.79 21.50
C ASP A 57 -8.89 10.37 20.96
N GLY A 58 -8.53 10.25 19.68
CA GLY A 58 -8.43 8.97 19.01
C GLY A 58 -7.20 8.81 18.12
N ILE A 59 -7.07 7.61 17.58
CA ILE A 59 -6.06 7.23 16.61
C ILE A 59 -6.76 6.87 15.31
N VAL A 60 -6.29 7.47 14.22
CA VAL A 60 -6.67 7.12 12.84
C VAL A 60 -5.64 6.15 12.29
N ILE A 61 -6.11 5.07 11.68
CA ILE A 61 -5.29 4.02 11.07
C ILE A 61 -5.85 3.75 9.68
N ASP A 62 -5.09 4.08 8.65
CA ASP A 62 -5.47 3.81 7.27
C ASP A 62 -4.70 2.58 6.78
N MET A 63 -5.39 1.62 6.17
CA MET A 63 -4.82 0.40 5.62
C MET A 63 -5.45 0.05 4.28
N ILE A 64 -4.77 -0.83 3.54
CA ILE A 64 -5.39 -1.55 2.43
C ILE A 64 -6.05 -2.80 2.99
N ALA A 65 -7.37 -2.73 3.15
CA ALA A 65 -8.14 -3.77 3.80
C ALA A 65 -8.86 -4.66 2.77
N TYR A 66 -8.78 -5.95 3.02
CA TYR A 66 -9.50 -7.03 2.34
C TYR A 66 -10.57 -7.58 3.30
N SER A 67 -11.69 -8.04 2.74
CA SER A 67 -12.75 -8.69 3.52
C SER A 67 -12.32 -10.05 4.09
N ASP A 68 -11.35 -10.71 3.46
CA ASP A 68 -10.81 -12.01 3.86
C ASP A 68 -9.37 -12.18 3.35
N ALA A 69 -8.76 -13.34 3.65
CA ALA A 69 -7.37 -13.64 3.29
C ALA A 69 -7.19 -14.37 1.94
N ARG A 70 -8.22 -14.47 1.07
CA ARG A 70 -8.14 -15.21 -0.20
C ARG A 70 -7.08 -14.67 -1.16
N ILE A 71 -6.73 -13.38 -1.06
CA ILE A 71 -5.66 -12.76 -1.85
C ILE A 71 -4.34 -13.55 -1.75
N ILE A 72 -4.05 -14.17 -0.60
CA ILE A 72 -2.85 -14.98 -0.40
C ILE A 72 -2.82 -16.18 -1.36
N GLU A 73 -3.96 -16.84 -1.55
CA GLU A 73 -4.08 -17.97 -2.46
C GLU A 73 -4.13 -17.51 -3.92
N GLU A 74 -4.82 -16.41 -4.19
CA GLU A 74 -4.97 -15.85 -5.55
C GLU A 74 -3.64 -15.38 -6.14
N LEU A 75 -2.67 -14.98 -5.31
CA LEU A 75 -1.32 -14.60 -5.72
C LEU A 75 -0.34 -15.77 -5.95
N TYR A 76 -0.78 -17.03 -5.87
CA TYR A 76 0.08 -18.15 -6.25
C TYR A 76 0.46 -18.07 -7.73
N LEU A 77 1.77 -18.19 -8.02
CA LEU A 77 2.30 -18.09 -9.40
C LEU A 77 1.62 -19.02 -10.41
N ALA A 78 1.23 -20.23 -9.98
CA ALA A 78 0.53 -21.17 -10.85
C ALA A 78 -0.83 -20.63 -11.32
N ARG A 79 -1.57 -19.92 -10.45
CA ARG A 79 -2.84 -19.28 -10.77
C ARG A 79 -2.64 -18.05 -11.65
N LEU A 80 -1.69 -17.19 -11.28
CA LEU A 80 -1.36 -15.98 -12.06
C LEU A 80 -0.95 -16.34 -13.50
N ARG A 81 -0.08 -17.34 -13.67
CA ARG A 81 0.35 -17.82 -15.01
C ARG A 81 -0.76 -18.51 -15.79
N ALA A 82 -1.77 -19.05 -15.12
CA ALA A 82 -2.95 -19.62 -15.75
C ALA A 82 -3.99 -18.55 -16.13
N GLY A 83 -3.74 -17.27 -15.83
CA GLY A 83 -4.72 -16.19 -16.06
C GLY A 83 -5.98 -16.34 -15.21
N THR A 84 -5.84 -16.95 -14.02
CA THR A 84 -6.98 -17.08 -13.11
C THR A 84 -7.35 -15.71 -12.56
N PRO A 85 -8.65 -15.32 -12.54
CA PRO A 85 -9.07 -14.04 -12.02
C PRO A 85 -8.63 -13.79 -10.57
N ILE A 86 -8.34 -12.51 -10.28
CA ILE A 86 -8.11 -12.01 -8.92
C ILE A 86 -9.36 -11.24 -8.48
N ASP A 87 -10.11 -11.82 -7.55
CA ASP A 87 -11.38 -11.28 -7.06
C ASP A 87 -11.22 -10.63 -5.68
N ALA A 88 -10.24 -11.08 -4.89
CA ALA A 88 -9.91 -10.47 -3.62
C ALA A 88 -9.13 -9.17 -3.86
N THR A 89 -9.82 -8.04 -3.72
CA THR A 89 -9.22 -6.71 -3.91
C THR A 89 -9.18 -5.92 -2.59
N GLY A 90 -8.08 -5.22 -2.37
CA GLY A 90 -7.90 -4.36 -1.22
C GLY A 90 -8.49 -2.98 -1.48
N THR A 91 -9.09 -2.37 -0.45
CA THR A 91 -9.60 -0.99 -0.52
C THR A 91 -8.97 -0.12 0.56
N LEU A 92 -8.77 1.16 0.23
CA LEU A 92 -8.30 2.14 1.20
C LEU A 92 -9.36 2.33 2.29
N THR A 93 -9.07 1.81 3.47
CA THR A 93 -10.01 1.77 4.60
C THR A 93 -9.39 2.45 5.82
N ARG A 94 -10.13 3.40 6.36
CA ARG A 94 -9.84 4.12 7.60
C ARG A 94 -10.50 3.42 8.77
N PHE A 95 -9.71 3.12 9.78
CA PHE A 95 -10.17 2.76 11.10
C PHE A 95 -9.95 3.95 12.02
N ARG A 96 -10.99 4.37 12.75
CA ARG A 96 -10.85 5.36 13.81
C ARG A 96 -11.11 4.68 15.14
N MET A 97 -10.13 4.77 16.01
CA MET A 97 -10.20 4.23 17.36
C MET A 97 -10.24 5.37 18.36
N THR A 98 -11.40 5.59 18.99
CA THR A 98 -11.60 6.64 19.99
C THR A 98 -11.15 6.10 21.36
N LEU A 99 -10.18 6.76 21.98
CA LEU A 99 -9.61 6.32 23.25
C LEU A 99 -10.45 6.87 24.41
N GLY A 100 -10.74 6.02 25.40
CA GLY A 100 -11.57 6.35 26.55
C GLY A 100 -11.69 5.19 27.51
N ALA A 101 -12.68 5.24 28.41
CA ALA A 101 -12.98 4.12 29.31
C ALA A 101 -13.39 2.86 28.52
N ASP A 102 -14.16 3.06 27.44
CA ASP A 102 -14.49 2.05 26.44
C ASP A 102 -13.89 2.49 25.11
N VAL A 103 -13.06 1.64 24.50
CA VAL A 103 -12.42 1.94 23.21
C VAL A 103 -13.34 1.51 22.08
N ASP A 104 -13.86 2.47 21.31
CA ASP A 104 -14.68 2.23 20.13
C ASP A 104 -13.83 2.21 18.86
N VAL A 105 -14.18 1.34 17.91
CA VAL A 105 -13.52 1.23 16.60
C VAL A 105 -14.54 1.33 15.49
N THR A 106 -14.47 2.42 14.75
CA THR A 106 -15.26 2.61 13.53
C THR A 106 -14.41 2.31 12.29
N ARG A 107 -15.07 1.93 11.20
CA ARG A 107 -14.44 1.69 9.90
C ARG A 107 -15.14 2.47 8.79
N GLU A 108 -14.37 2.93 7.82
CA GLU A 108 -14.85 3.67 6.66
C GLU A 108 -13.97 3.36 5.44
N THR A 109 -14.57 3.01 4.31
CA THR A 109 -13.83 2.93 3.04
C THR A 109 -13.75 4.33 2.43
N LEU A 110 -12.54 4.86 2.29
CA LEU A 110 -12.32 6.26 1.87
C LEU A 110 -12.54 6.49 0.38
N ALA A 111 -12.36 5.45 -0.44
CA ALA A 111 -12.65 5.51 -1.87
C ALA A 111 -13.02 4.11 -2.41
N PRO A 112 -14.01 4.00 -3.30
CA PRO A 112 -14.43 2.73 -3.90
C PRO A 112 -13.50 2.33 -5.06
N VAL A 113 -12.20 2.18 -4.77
CA VAL A 113 -11.17 1.77 -5.74
C VAL A 113 -10.29 0.67 -5.18
N SER A 114 -9.98 -0.33 -6.02
CA SER A 114 -8.95 -1.32 -5.72
C SER A 114 -7.60 -0.63 -5.67
N LEU A 115 -6.88 -0.79 -4.56
CA LEU A 115 -5.58 -0.19 -4.34
C LEU A 115 -4.71 -1.16 -3.56
N GLU A 116 -3.46 -1.32 -3.97
CA GLU A 116 -2.39 -2.00 -3.24
C GLU A 116 -1.06 -1.26 -3.46
N LEU A 117 -0.01 -1.68 -2.74
CA LEU A 117 1.32 -1.06 -2.72
C LEU A 117 1.22 0.45 -2.44
N PRO A 118 0.55 0.84 -1.33
CA PRO A 118 0.25 2.23 -1.05
C PRO A 118 1.50 3.03 -0.71
N ARG A 119 1.52 4.29 -1.15
CA ARG A 119 2.56 5.28 -0.87
C ARG A 119 1.89 6.61 -0.52
N ILE A 120 2.57 7.37 0.32
CA ILE A 120 2.20 8.74 0.71
C ILE A 120 3.45 9.63 0.58
N ASN A 121 3.29 10.94 0.80
CA ASN A 121 4.41 11.84 1.06
C ASN A 121 4.99 11.54 2.45
N TYR A 122 5.73 10.43 2.54
CA TYR A 122 6.11 9.82 3.81
C TYR A 122 7.03 10.70 4.64
N GLU A 123 7.98 11.39 4.02
CA GLU A 123 8.93 12.26 4.72
C GLU A 123 8.23 13.37 5.50
N ALA A 124 7.22 14.00 4.91
CA ALA A 124 6.49 15.10 5.55
C ALA A 124 5.33 14.61 6.45
N HIS A 125 4.66 13.52 6.07
CA HIS A 125 3.34 13.13 6.62
C HIS A 125 3.27 11.76 7.32
N ALA A 126 4.35 10.98 7.40
CA ALA A 126 4.34 9.77 8.21
C ALA A 126 4.00 10.09 9.67
N GLY A 127 3.02 9.40 10.24
CA GLY A 127 2.59 9.66 11.62
C GLY A 127 1.68 10.89 11.79
N LYS A 128 1.30 11.58 10.71
CA LYS A 128 0.58 12.87 10.75
C LYS A 128 -0.65 12.88 9.85
N PRO A 129 -1.60 13.81 10.07
CA PRO A 129 -2.67 14.07 9.12
C PRO A 129 -2.15 14.33 7.71
N TYR A 130 -2.83 13.76 6.71
CA TYR A 130 -2.41 13.74 5.31
C TYR A 130 -3.64 13.68 4.40
N ARG A 131 -3.46 13.89 3.10
CA ARG A 131 -4.53 13.99 2.10
C ARG A 131 -4.38 13.00 0.94
N TYR A 132 -3.18 12.68 0.48
CA TYR A 132 -3.02 11.92 -0.76
C TYR A 132 -2.39 10.53 -0.53
N VAL A 133 -3.01 9.53 -1.14
CA VAL A 133 -2.47 8.17 -1.26
C VAL A 133 -2.25 7.87 -2.74
N TRP A 134 -1.10 7.31 -3.07
CA TRP A 134 -0.83 6.69 -4.36
C TRP A 134 -0.70 5.18 -4.19
N GLY A 135 -1.01 4.41 -5.22
CA GLY A 135 -0.81 2.96 -5.21
C GLY A 135 -1.05 2.37 -6.58
N THR A 136 -0.88 1.05 -6.70
CA THR A 136 -1.29 0.29 -7.87
C THR A 136 -2.75 -0.12 -7.73
N GLY A 137 -3.53 -0.08 -8.80
CA GLY A 137 -4.94 -0.48 -8.80
C GLY A 137 -5.30 -1.38 -9.96
N ILE A 138 -6.53 -1.91 -9.89
CA ILE A 138 -7.12 -2.78 -10.90
C ILE A 138 -8.26 -2.02 -11.58
N ARG A 139 -8.22 -1.89 -12.91
CA ARG A 139 -9.29 -1.21 -13.67
C ARG A 139 -10.54 -2.09 -13.85
N SER A 140 -10.34 -3.38 -14.12
CA SER A 140 -11.40 -4.34 -14.40
C SER A 140 -11.37 -5.48 -13.39
N PRO A 141 -12.49 -5.83 -12.73
CA PRO A 141 -12.52 -6.96 -11.81
C PRO A 141 -11.94 -8.24 -12.43
N GLY A 142 -11.12 -8.97 -11.68
CA GLY A 142 -10.45 -10.17 -12.15
C GLY A 142 -9.09 -9.95 -12.82
N ASP A 143 -8.73 -8.71 -13.16
CA ASP A 143 -7.42 -8.39 -13.77
C ASP A 143 -6.30 -8.26 -12.72
N PHE A 144 -5.06 -8.10 -13.19
CA PHE A 144 -3.90 -7.80 -12.36
C PHE A 144 -3.72 -6.28 -12.19
N LEU A 145 -2.78 -5.88 -11.34
CA LEU A 145 -2.42 -4.47 -11.08
C LEU A 145 -1.99 -3.76 -12.37
N ASP A 146 -2.92 -3.06 -13.02
CA ASP A 146 -2.79 -2.50 -14.38
C ASP A 146 -2.94 -0.98 -14.44
N SER A 147 -2.92 -0.31 -13.28
CA SER A 147 -2.99 1.14 -13.18
C SER A 147 -2.25 1.69 -11.97
N ILE A 148 -1.86 2.97 -12.03
CA ILE A 148 -1.49 3.77 -10.86
C ILE A 148 -2.70 4.61 -10.48
N VAL A 149 -3.04 4.60 -9.20
CA VAL A 149 -4.18 5.30 -8.61
C VAL A 149 -3.66 6.39 -7.68
N LYS A 150 -4.32 7.55 -7.70
CA LYS A 150 -4.22 8.59 -6.67
C LYS A 150 -5.59 8.75 -6.01
N VAL A 151 -5.63 8.77 -4.68
CA VAL A 151 -6.83 9.02 -3.88
C VAL A 151 -6.65 10.28 -3.04
N ASP A 152 -7.64 11.17 -3.08
CA ASP A 152 -7.80 12.26 -2.12
C ASP A 152 -8.64 11.77 -0.93
N THR A 153 -8.01 11.60 0.22
CA THR A 153 -8.67 11.05 1.43
C THR A 153 -9.69 12.00 2.07
N LYS A 154 -9.76 13.26 1.62
CA LYS A 154 -10.74 14.23 2.12
C LYS A 154 -12.00 14.27 1.27
N THR A 155 -11.86 14.14 -0.04
CA THR A 155 -13.00 14.23 -0.98
C THR A 155 -13.47 12.88 -1.48
N GLY A 156 -12.63 11.84 -1.40
CA GLY A 156 -12.86 10.53 -2.01
C GLY A 156 -12.57 10.52 -3.52
N ASP A 157 -12.04 11.62 -4.09
CA ASP A 157 -11.73 11.72 -5.51
C ASP A 157 -10.60 10.75 -5.90
N VAL A 158 -10.74 10.16 -7.08
CA VAL A 158 -9.80 9.17 -7.61
C VAL A 158 -9.33 9.57 -9.00
N ALA A 159 -8.01 9.68 -9.17
CA ALA A 159 -7.36 9.82 -10.48
C ALA A 159 -6.57 8.53 -10.81
N ARG A 160 -6.40 8.26 -12.11
CA ARG A 160 -5.69 7.06 -12.59
C ARG A 160 -4.78 7.37 -13.76
N TRP A 161 -3.64 6.68 -13.79
CA TRP A 161 -2.80 6.50 -14.98
C TRP A 161 -2.84 5.03 -15.39
N TYR A 162 -2.96 4.76 -16.70
CA TYR A 162 -2.89 3.42 -17.26
C TYR A 162 -2.53 3.50 -18.76
N GLU A 163 -2.02 2.40 -19.29
CA GLU A 163 -1.80 2.18 -20.71
C GLU A 163 -2.12 0.71 -21.02
N ASP A 164 -2.74 0.42 -22.17
CA ASP A 164 -3.15 -0.95 -22.48
C ASP A 164 -1.95 -1.88 -22.68
N GLY A 165 -1.92 -3.01 -21.98
CA GLY A 165 -0.80 -3.96 -22.02
C GLY A 165 0.42 -3.49 -21.22
N VAL A 166 0.19 -2.64 -20.24
CA VAL A 166 1.24 -2.04 -19.41
C VAL A 166 0.88 -2.22 -17.93
N TYR A 167 1.81 -2.75 -17.14
CA TYR A 167 1.56 -3.13 -15.74
C TYR A 167 2.56 -2.43 -14.80
N PRO A 168 2.14 -1.39 -14.06
CA PRO A 168 3.01 -0.63 -13.18
C PRO A 168 3.26 -1.35 -11.84
N GLY A 169 4.47 -1.19 -11.30
CA GLY A 169 4.80 -1.54 -9.92
C GLY A 169 4.51 -0.39 -8.94
N GLU A 170 4.96 -0.55 -7.69
CA GLU A 170 4.79 0.43 -6.60
C GLU A 170 5.18 1.87 -7.02
N PRO A 171 4.28 2.86 -6.92
CA PRO A 171 4.55 4.25 -7.31
C PRO A 171 5.23 5.04 -6.19
N VAL A 172 6.56 5.00 -6.14
CA VAL A 172 7.38 5.70 -5.12
C VAL A 172 7.28 7.21 -5.28
N PHE A 173 6.70 7.90 -4.29
CA PHE A 173 6.65 9.36 -4.26
C PHE A 173 8.01 9.99 -3.94
N VAL A 174 8.36 11.05 -4.66
CA VAL A 174 9.55 11.88 -4.45
C VAL A 174 9.11 13.36 -4.44
N PRO A 175 9.27 14.08 -3.31
CA PRO A 175 8.87 15.47 -3.22
C PRO A 175 9.74 16.37 -4.11
N ALA A 176 9.15 17.44 -4.64
CA ALA A 176 9.92 18.53 -5.23
C ALA A 176 10.78 19.21 -4.13
N PRO A 177 12.02 19.67 -4.42
CA PRO A 177 12.88 20.31 -3.42
C PRO A 177 12.27 21.55 -2.75
N SER A 178 11.34 22.22 -3.43
CA SER A 178 10.62 23.40 -2.95
C SER A 178 9.11 23.15 -2.88
N ALA A 179 8.72 21.92 -2.55
CA ALA A 179 7.33 21.48 -2.51
C ALA A 179 6.45 22.42 -1.67
N LYS A 180 5.33 22.88 -2.23
CA LYS A 180 4.34 23.72 -1.52
C LYS A 180 3.06 22.99 -1.16
N ALA A 181 2.74 21.92 -1.88
CA ALA A 181 1.60 21.07 -1.64
C ALA A 181 2.06 19.64 -1.32
N GLU A 182 1.19 18.86 -0.67
CA GLU A 182 1.50 17.48 -0.27
C GLU A 182 1.81 16.58 -1.48
N ASP A 183 1.18 16.83 -2.63
CA ASP A 183 1.37 16.15 -3.91
C ASP A 183 2.32 16.86 -4.88
N ASP A 184 3.08 17.85 -4.41
CA ASP A 184 4.06 18.58 -5.22
C ASP A 184 5.36 17.76 -5.34
N GLY A 185 5.44 16.96 -6.41
CA GLY A 185 6.52 16.04 -6.63
C GLY A 185 6.28 15.12 -7.82
N VAL A 186 6.97 14.00 -7.83
CA VAL A 186 6.84 12.97 -8.87
C VAL A 186 6.62 11.59 -8.27
N LEU A 187 6.04 10.69 -9.05
CA LEU A 187 5.99 9.27 -8.77
C LEU A 187 6.99 8.55 -9.68
N LEU A 188 7.74 7.62 -9.11
CA LEU A 188 8.61 6.70 -9.81
C LEU A 188 8.02 5.29 -9.74
N SER A 189 7.78 4.66 -10.89
CA SER A 189 7.28 3.29 -10.94
C SER A 189 8.03 2.52 -12.02
N VAL A 190 8.49 1.31 -11.72
CA VAL A 190 9.00 0.40 -12.75
C VAL A 190 7.80 -0.33 -13.34
N VAL A 191 7.70 -0.30 -14.66
CA VAL A 191 6.52 -0.70 -15.39
C VAL A 191 6.90 -1.77 -16.41
N LEU A 192 6.09 -2.82 -16.54
CA LEU A 192 6.25 -3.86 -17.56
C LEU A 192 5.35 -3.56 -18.77
N ASP A 193 5.96 -3.46 -19.97
CA ASP A 193 5.24 -3.40 -21.25
C ASP A 193 5.24 -4.79 -21.87
N ILE A 194 4.09 -5.48 -21.82
CA ILE A 194 4.00 -6.87 -22.32
C ILE A 194 3.98 -6.96 -23.85
N LYS A 195 3.75 -5.84 -24.55
CA LYS A 195 3.78 -5.81 -26.02
C LYS A 195 5.22 -5.78 -26.53
N LYS A 196 6.14 -5.22 -25.74
CA LYS A 196 7.57 -5.11 -26.08
C LYS A 196 8.47 -6.07 -25.31
N ASP A 197 7.95 -6.75 -24.30
CA ASP A 197 8.71 -7.66 -23.42
C ASP A 197 9.91 -6.97 -22.73
N VAL A 198 9.71 -5.70 -22.36
CA VAL A 198 10.70 -4.88 -21.64
C VAL A 198 10.01 -4.08 -20.54
N SER A 199 10.81 -3.62 -19.58
CA SER A 199 10.34 -2.69 -18.57
C SER A 199 10.91 -1.29 -18.77
N PHE A 200 10.27 -0.29 -18.18
CA PHE A 200 10.78 1.08 -18.11
C PHE A 200 10.50 1.70 -16.74
N LEU A 201 11.33 2.66 -16.35
CA LEU A 201 11.05 3.52 -15.21
C LEU A 201 10.18 4.69 -15.67
N LEU A 202 8.93 4.71 -15.22
CA LEU A 202 7.96 5.77 -15.44
C LEU A 202 8.15 6.90 -14.42
N VAL A 203 8.05 8.13 -14.89
CA VAL A 203 8.02 9.34 -14.05
C VAL A 203 6.70 10.08 -14.29
N LEU A 204 5.82 10.08 -13.28
CA LEU A 204 4.57 10.83 -13.32
C LEU A 204 4.66 12.09 -12.47
N ASP A 205 3.99 13.15 -12.89
CA ASP A 205 3.63 14.26 -12.03
C ASP A 205 2.67 13.76 -10.94
N ALA A 206 3.03 13.88 -9.66
CA ALA A 206 2.25 13.27 -8.59
C ALA A 206 0.89 13.96 -8.37
N SER A 207 0.75 15.21 -8.84
CA SER A 207 -0.51 15.95 -8.73
C SER A 207 -1.52 15.52 -9.79
N SER A 208 -1.10 15.53 -11.05
CA SER A 208 -1.97 15.30 -12.22
C SER A 208 -1.95 13.87 -12.76
N LEU A 209 -0.98 13.04 -12.33
CA LEU A 209 -0.64 11.75 -12.93
C LEU A 209 -0.26 11.82 -14.42
N THR A 210 0.11 13.01 -14.92
CA THR A 210 0.62 13.19 -16.28
C THR A 210 2.04 12.66 -16.36
N GLU A 211 2.35 11.89 -17.41
CA GLU A 211 3.70 11.42 -17.64
C GLU A 211 4.66 12.58 -17.97
N LYS A 212 5.79 12.62 -17.26
CA LYS A 212 6.86 13.61 -17.48
C LYS A 212 8.05 13.03 -18.21
N ALA A 213 8.34 11.75 -17.97
CA ALA A 213 9.44 11.04 -18.61
C ALA A 213 9.27 9.52 -18.46
N ARG A 214 10.01 8.77 -19.28
CA ARG A 214 10.26 7.34 -19.09
C ARG A 214 11.72 7.01 -19.42
N ALA A 215 12.30 6.04 -18.72
CA ALA A 215 13.63 5.52 -18.99
C ALA A 215 13.55 4.01 -19.26
N GLU A 216 13.84 3.61 -20.49
CA GLU A 216 13.72 2.23 -20.97
C GLU A 216 14.80 1.33 -20.37
N ALA A 217 14.42 0.13 -19.90
CA ALA A 217 15.34 -0.94 -19.56
C ALA A 217 15.55 -1.86 -20.79
N PRO A 218 16.73 -2.47 -20.95
CA PRO A 218 17.00 -3.34 -22.09
C PRO A 218 16.37 -4.75 -21.96
N HIS A 219 15.57 -5.00 -20.91
CA HIS A 219 14.94 -6.29 -20.61
C HIS A 219 13.71 -6.10 -19.72
N ALA A 220 12.86 -7.13 -19.64
CA ALA A 220 11.78 -7.20 -18.67
C ALA A 220 12.32 -7.32 -17.24
N ILE A 221 11.84 -6.45 -16.35
CA ILE A 221 12.07 -6.54 -14.91
C ILE A 221 10.83 -7.26 -14.33
N PRO A 222 10.99 -8.43 -13.68
CA PRO A 222 9.87 -9.13 -13.08
C PRO A 222 9.11 -8.28 -12.06
N PHE A 223 7.81 -8.54 -11.91
CA PHE A 223 7.01 -7.91 -10.85
C PHE A 223 7.72 -8.02 -9.50
N HIS A 224 7.91 -6.87 -8.86
CA HIS A 224 8.57 -6.74 -7.59
C HIS A 224 7.61 -6.16 -6.55
N PHE A 225 8.10 -6.06 -5.32
CA PHE A 225 7.38 -5.44 -4.22
C PHE A 225 7.90 -4.01 -4.01
N HIS A 226 8.67 -3.78 -2.96
CA HIS A 226 8.96 -2.44 -2.47
C HIS A 226 10.28 -1.84 -2.96
N GLY A 227 10.32 -0.51 -3.06
CA GLY A 227 11.52 0.28 -3.28
C GLY A 227 11.51 1.59 -2.49
N ASN A 228 12.66 2.27 -2.39
CA ASN A 228 12.74 3.61 -1.82
C ASN A 228 13.71 4.48 -2.61
N TYR A 229 13.38 5.76 -2.71
CA TYR A 229 14.27 6.77 -3.26
C TYR A 229 15.17 7.35 -2.17
N PHE A 230 16.46 7.50 -2.47
CA PHE A 230 17.43 8.14 -1.58
C PHE A 230 18.05 9.33 -2.31
N ALA A 231 17.81 10.54 -1.80
CA ALA A 231 18.46 11.73 -2.33
C ALA A 231 19.98 11.66 -2.11
N SER A 232 20.76 12.22 -3.04
CA SER A 232 22.23 12.19 -3.01
C SER A 232 22.85 12.80 -1.75
N ALA A 233 22.13 13.69 -1.04
CA ALA A 233 22.56 14.24 0.25
C ALA A 233 22.55 13.23 1.42
N ASN A 234 21.82 12.11 1.28
CA ASN A 234 21.75 11.04 2.29
C ASN A 234 22.81 9.96 2.11
N VAL A 235 23.64 10.05 1.06
CA VAL A 235 24.86 9.24 0.93
C VAL A 235 25.97 10.00 1.63
N SER A 236 26.08 9.84 2.96
CA SER A 236 27.29 10.24 3.65
C SER A 236 28.45 9.50 2.97
N LYS A 237 29.44 10.25 2.48
CA LYS A 237 30.70 9.67 2.04
C LYS A 237 31.34 9.06 3.29
N GLY A 238 31.02 7.80 3.59
CA GLY A 238 31.76 7.00 4.54
C GLY A 238 33.21 7.00 4.09
N GLY A 239 34.05 7.76 4.81
CA GLY A 239 35.48 7.78 4.60
C GLY A 239 36.00 6.35 4.73
N ARG A 240 36.67 5.88 3.70
CA ARG A 240 37.65 4.80 3.86
C ARG A 240 38.90 5.47 4.41
N GLU A 241 39.15 5.28 5.70
CA GLU A 241 40.52 5.14 6.20
C GLU A 241 40.95 3.67 5.98
#